data_AF-A0A6P9DU20-F1
#
_entry.id   AF-A0A6P9DU20-F1
#
_cell.length_a   1.000
_cell.length_b   1.000
_cell.length_c   1.000
_cell.angle_alpha   90.00
_cell.angle_beta   90.00
_cell.angle_gamma   90.00
#
_symmetry.space_group_name_H-M   'P 1'
#
loop_
_entity.id
_entity.type
_entity.pdbx_description
1 polymer ?
#
loop_
_entity_poly.entity_id
_entity_poly.type
_entity_poly.pdbx_seq_one_letter_code
_entity_poly.pdbx_strand_id
1 'polypeptide(L)'
;MASISHLQLSLLLLLPSLTFTITLASSSWSSAKEINYNKWISWNIKNYQQRATLKGTESIVLEARGRGRGAARKVVLLDAKLRKAEMNKVSLSVSQNGSGGDFKTIGDALNSIPLPNTNRVILLIKPGVYRYDRGDSREKISIPRALPFVTFAGDANEPPTITGNDTASVAGRDGTPLGTFHSATVAVDANFFVAINVKYENTAPHEIGSIGGQGVALRISGTKAAFYNCSFYGTQDTLYDHKGLHYFNNCFFQGSVDFIFGYGRSLYENCYLNSIAKKVASLTAQKRSNASLGSGFLFKDSVVTGSGQVYLGRAWGEYSRVVFSYTFLDKVVLPQGWSDWGDQKRDSGVYYGEYKCSGPGANSTGRVPWARMLTDEEAEPFIGTHYVEGNTWLIKPF
;
A
#
# COMPACT_ATOMS: atom_id res chain seq x y z
N MET A 1 37.91 45.76 66.07
CA MET A 1 37.26 46.18 64.80
C MET A 1 38.31 46.92 64.00
N ALA A 2 39.00 46.21 63.11
CA ALA A 2 40.15 46.73 62.36
C ALA A 2 39.76 46.89 60.89
N SER A 3 40.05 48.05 60.32
CA SER A 3 39.96 48.36 58.90
C SER A 3 41.36 48.23 58.31
N ILE A 4 41.53 47.46 57.24
CA ILE A 4 42.66 47.58 56.30
C ILE A 4 42.16 47.23 54.90
N SER A 5 42.37 48.15 53.97
CA SER A 5 42.20 48.02 52.52
C SER A 5 43.35 47.21 51.89
N HIS A 6 43.05 46.31 50.95
CA HIS A 6 44.05 45.77 50.03
C HIS A 6 43.55 45.72 48.58
N LEU A 7 44.35 46.35 47.72
CA LEU A 7 44.42 46.23 46.27
C LEU A 7 44.63 44.76 45.87
N GLN A 8 43.93 44.25 44.86
CA GLN A 8 44.38 43.07 44.10
C GLN A 8 44.28 43.28 42.60
N LEU A 9 45.38 42.90 41.95
CA LEU A 9 45.69 42.87 40.53
C LEU A 9 45.40 41.45 40.01
N SER A 10 44.69 41.26 38.89
CA SER A 10 44.59 39.97 38.18
C SER A 10 44.14 40.23 36.73
N LEU A 11 45.07 40.29 35.76
CA LEU A 11 45.57 39.20 34.90
C LEU A 11 44.60 38.76 33.79
N LEU A 12 44.90 39.20 32.56
CA LEU A 12 44.35 38.75 31.28
C LEU A 12 44.69 37.26 31.04
N LEU A 13 43.70 36.45 30.67
CA LEU A 13 43.89 35.12 30.06
C LEU A 13 43.06 35.02 28.78
N LEU A 14 43.76 34.92 27.65
CA LEU A 14 43.23 34.61 26.32
C LEU A 14 42.77 33.15 26.27
N LEU A 15 41.53 32.91 25.83
CA LEU A 15 41.03 31.59 25.45
C LEU A 15 41.15 31.40 23.93
N PRO A 16 41.61 30.24 23.43
CA PRO A 16 41.76 29.99 22.00
C PRO A 16 40.41 29.63 21.36
N SER A 17 40.21 30.17 20.16
CA SER A 17 39.11 29.91 19.24
C SER A 17 39.07 28.43 18.81
N LEU A 18 37.99 27.71 19.15
CA LEU A 18 37.65 26.42 18.54
C LEU A 18 37.10 26.65 17.12
N THR A 19 37.90 26.33 16.11
CA THR A 19 37.41 26.09 14.75
C THR A 19 36.69 24.73 14.71
N PHE A 20 35.38 24.74 14.47
CA PHE A 20 34.58 23.54 14.24
C PHE A 20 34.87 23.01 12.83
N THR A 21 35.64 21.93 12.72
CA THR A 21 35.74 21.13 11.50
C THR A 21 34.50 20.26 11.38
N ILE A 22 33.65 20.53 10.39
CA ILE A 22 32.53 19.67 10.02
C ILE A 22 33.11 18.45 9.30
N THR A 23 33.21 17.32 10.00
CA THR A 23 33.42 16.02 9.38
C THR A 23 32.12 15.56 8.72
N LEU A 24 32.07 15.66 7.39
CA LEU A 24 31.10 14.92 6.57
C LEU A 24 31.40 13.43 6.72
N ALA A 25 30.72 12.77 7.66
CA ALA A 25 30.68 11.32 7.71
C ALA A 25 29.79 10.84 6.54
N SER A 26 30.40 10.51 5.41
CA SER A 26 29.76 9.70 4.39
C SER A 26 29.41 8.35 5.01
N SER A 27 28.13 8.09 5.27
CA SER A 27 27.68 6.77 5.70
C SER A 27 27.93 5.79 4.55
N SER A 28 29.04 5.06 4.62
CA SER A 28 29.41 4.11 3.59
C SER A 28 28.42 2.94 3.60
N TRP A 29 27.77 2.75 2.45
CA TRP A 29 27.13 1.49 2.13
C TRP A 29 28.14 0.36 2.32
N SER A 30 27.80 -0.66 3.11
CA SER A 30 28.67 -1.83 3.18
C SER A 30 28.50 -2.66 1.93
N SER A 31 29.61 -3.02 1.30
CA SER A 31 29.66 -3.80 0.07
C SER A 31 28.81 -5.08 0.15
N ALA A 32 28.73 -5.73 1.31
CA ALA A 32 27.92 -6.94 1.50
C ALA A 32 26.39 -6.72 1.34
N LYS A 33 25.86 -5.59 1.84
CA LYS A 33 24.42 -5.26 1.69
C LYS A 33 24.10 -4.84 0.26
N GLU A 34 25.00 -4.07 -0.35
CA GLU A 34 24.92 -3.72 -1.78
C GLU A 34 24.98 -4.97 -2.66
N ILE A 35 25.85 -5.93 -2.36
CA ILE A 35 25.93 -7.24 -3.04
C ILE A 35 24.62 -8.02 -2.92
N ASN A 36 24.02 -8.10 -1.72
CA ASN A 36 22.75 -8.83 -1.53
C ASN A 36 21.58 -8.16 -2.26
N TYR A 37 21.55 -6.83 -2.27
CA TYR A 37 20.54 -6.06 -2.98
C TYR A 37 20.71 -6.16 -4.50
N ASN A 38 21.93 -5.98 -5.03
CA ASN A 38 22.23 -6.12 -6.46
C ASN A 38 21.99 -7.56 -6.94
N LYS A 39 22.22 -8.57 -6.08
CA LYS A 39 21.79 -9.95 -6.34
C LYS A 39 20.28 -10.07 -6.43
N TRP A 40 19.53 -9.44 -5.52
CA TRP A 40 18.05 -9.43 -5.57
C TRP A 40 17.55 -8.73 -6.85
N ILE A 41 18.11 -7.59 -7.22
CA ILE A 41 17.76 -6.89 -8.48
C ILE A 41 18.10 -7.73 -9.69
N SER A 42 19.33 -8.22 -9.78
CA SER A 42 19.76 -9.11 -10.86
C SER A 42 18.86 -10.34 -10.96
N TRP A 43 18.45 -10.92 -9.83
CA TRP A 43 17.50 -12.02 -9.80
C TRP A 43 16.13 -11.60 -10.32
N ASN A 44 15.60 -10.44 -9.92
CA ASN A 44 14.29 -9.97 -10.42
C ASN A 44 14.32 -9.64 -11.91
N ILE A 45 15.38 -8.97 -12.38
CA ILE A 45 15.59 -8.68 -13.81
C ILE A 45 15.70 -9.98 -14.59
N LYS A 46 16.54 -10.93 -14.16
CA LYS A 46 16.65 -12.25 -14.82
C LYS A 46 15.32 -13.00 -14.84
N ASN A 47 14.59 -13.01 -13.73
CA ASN A 47 13.26 -13.64 -13.68
C ASN A 47 12.26 -12.92 -14.58
N TYR A 48 12.30 -11.59 -14.64
CA TYR A 48 11.48 -10.80 -15.54
C TYR A 48 11.79 -11.14 -17.00
N GLN A 49 13.06 -11.07 -17.39
CA GLN A 49 13.54 -11.42 -18.73
C GLN A 49 13.18 -12.85 -19.09
N GLN A 50 13.40 -13.82 -18.20
CA GLN A 50 13.03 -15.22 -18.43
C GLN A 50 11.51 -15.37 -18.64
N ARG A 51 10.68 -14.66 -17.86
CA ARG A 51 9.23 -14.65 -18.05
C ARG A 51 8.81 -13.92 -19.33
N ALA A 52 9.52 -12.87 -19.74
CA ALA A 52 9.28 -12.16 -21.00
C ALA A 52 9.67 -13.03 -22.21
N THR A 53 10.81 -13.72 -22.15
CA THR A 53 11.25 -14.67 -23.18
C THR A 53 10.32 -15.87 -23.28
N LEU A 54 9.85 -16.43 -22.15
CA LEU A 54 8.82 -17.48 -22.17
C LEU A 54 7.54 -17.01 -22.87
N LYS A 55 7.12 -15.76 -22.68
CA LYS A 55 5.99 -15.17 -23.44
C LYS A 55 6.29 -15.07 -24.94
N GLY A 56 7.52 -14.72 -25.32
CA GLY A 56 7.97 -14.64 -26.72
C GLY A 56 8.06 -16.02 -27.40
N THR A 57 8.56 -17.03 -26.69
CA THR A 57 8.64 -18.41 -27.19
C THR A 57 7.25 -19.04 -27.29
N GLU A 58 6.33 -18.78 -26.35
CA GLU A 58 4.93 -19.21 -26.47
C GLU A 58 4.21 -18.57 -27.67
N SER A 59 4.47 -17.29 -27.99
CA SER A 59 3.92 -16.67 -29.21
C SER A 59 4.47 -17.32 -30.49
N ILE A 60 5.77 -17.66 -30.53
CA ILE A 60 6.40 -18.32 -31.69
C ILE A 60 5.89 -19.76 -31.87
N VAL A 61 5.71 -20.52 -30.77
CA VAL A 61 5.18 -21.90 -30.81
C VAL A 61 3.71 -21.93 -31.26
N LEU A 62 2.92 -20.90 -30.94
CA LEU A 62 1.54 -20.77 -31.41
C LEU A 62 1.46 -20.35 -32.89
N GLU A 63 2.38 -19.51 -33.38
CA GLU A 63 2.48 -19.18 -34.82
C GLU A 63 2.90 -20.39 -35.66
N ALA A 64 3.85 -21.20 -35.18
CA ALA A 64 4.27 -22.42 -35.88
C ALA A 64 3.19 -23.52 -35.94
N ARG A 65 2.21 -23.50 -35.02
CA ARG A 65 1.06 -24.42 -35.00
C ARG A 65 -0.20 -23.85 -35.69
N GLY A 66 -0.13 -22.63 -36.22
CA GLY A 66 -1.25 -21.87 -36.78
C GLY A 66 -1.35 -21.88 -38.31
N ARG A 67 -1.13 -23.01 -38.99
CA ARG A 67 -1.69 -23.24 -40.35
C ARG A 67 -3.05 -23.94 -40.23
N GLY A 68 -4.03 -23.22 -39.69
CA GLY A 68 -5.40 -23.70 -39.53
C GLY A 68 -6.25 -22.65 -38.81
N ARG A 69 -7.30 -22.16 -39.47
CA ARG A 69 -8.17 -21.07 -39.01
C ARG A 69 -8.73 -21.35 -37.60
N GLY A 70 -8.29 -20.58 -36.62
CA GLY A 70 -8.82 -20.51 -35.26
C GLY A 70 -7.86 -19.72 -34.40
N ALA A 71 -8.29 -18.56 -33.88
CA ALA A 71 -7.45 -17.66 -33.09
C ALA A 71 -6.71 -18.40 -31.96
N ALA A 72 -5.38 -18.34 -31.98
CA ALA A 72 -4.52 -19.00 -31.00
C ALA A 72 -4.84 -18.50 -29.58
N ARG A 73 -5.35 -19.39 -28.73
CA ARG A 73 -5.67 -19.09 -27.34
C ARG A 73 -4.37 -19.08 -26.54
N LYS A 74 -3.89 -17.89 -26.18
CA LYS A 74 -2.76 -17.62 -25.28
C LYS A 74 -2.83 -18.51 -24.04
N VAL A 75 -1.85 -19.40 -23.84
CA VAL A 75 -1.78 -20.25 -22.63
C VAL A 75 -1.21 -19.41 -21.49
N VAL A 76 -2.07 -18.60 -20.88
CA VAL A 76 -1.76 -17.97 -19.60
C VAL A 76 -1.81 -19.07 -18.54
N LEU A 77 -0.69 -19.36 -17.87
CA LEU A 77 -0.63 -20.25 -16.70
C LEU A 77 -1.28 -19.56 -15.48
N LEU A 78 -2.58 -19.35 -15.59
CA LEU A 78 -3.45 -18.91 -14.53
C LEU A 78 -3.49 -19.99 -13.44
N ASP A 79 -3.47 -19.58 -12.17
CA ASP A 79 -3.61 -20.47 -11.03
C ASP A 79 -4.78 -21.46 -11.23
N ALA A 80 -4.51 -22.75 -11.06
CA ALA A 80 -5.49 -23.79 -11.38
C ALA A 80 -6.77 -23.69 -10.54
N LYS A 81 -6.67 -23.24 -9.28
CA LYS A 81 -7.84 -23.04 -8.42
C LYS A 81 -8.66 -21.85 -8.90
N LEU A 82 -7.99 -20.77 -9.27
CA LEU A 82 -8.63 -19.60 -9.86
C LEU A 82 -9.34 -19.95 -11.15
N ARG A 83 -8.68 -20.67 -12.07
CA ARG A 83 -9.29 -21.13 -13.33
C ARG A 83 -10.57 -21.93 -13.08
N LYS A 84 -10.56 -22.85 -12.11
CA LYS A 84 -11.75 -23.63 -11.73
C LYS A 84 -12.84 -22.73 -11.16
N ALA A 85 -12.51 -21.80 -10.27
CA ALA A 85 -13.47 -20.88 -9.68
C ALA A 85 -14.16 -19.99 -10.72
N GLU A 86 -13.42 -19.51 -11.72
CA GLU A 86 -13.94 -18.67 -12.80
C GLU A 86 -14.86 -19.40 -13.79
N MET A 87 -14.83 -20.74 -13.85
CA MET A 87 -15.73 -21.53 -14.69
C MET A 87 -17.15 -21.62 -14.12
N ASN A 88 -17.32 -21.43 -12.80
CA ASN A 88 -18.57 -21.59 -12.08
C ASN A 88 -18.93 -20.29 -11.35
N LYS A 89 -19.14 -19.20 -12.09
CA LYS A 89 -19.49 -17.91 -11.50
C LYS A 89 -20.89 -17.93 -10.92
N VAL A 90 -21.03 -17.43 -9.70
CA VAL A 90 -22.31 -17.18 -9.04
C VAL A 90 -22.42 -15.69 -8.78
N SER A 91 -23.58 -15.10 -9.04
CA SER A 91 -23.85 -13.70 -8.71
C SER A 91 -24.92 -13.62 -7.64
N LEU A 92 -24.67 -12.80 -6.62
CA LEU A 92 -25.61 -12.45 -5.56
C LEU A 92 -25.75 -10.92 -5.55
N SER A 93 -26.92 -10.41 -5.24
CA SER A 93 -27.18 -8.97 -5.21
C SER A 93 -27.50 -8.49 -3.80
N VAL A 94 -26.96 -7.32 -3.44
CA VAL A 94 -27.16 -6.68 -2.15
C VAL A 94 -27.83 -5.33 -2.37
N SER A 95 -28.92 -5.07 -1.66
CA SER A 95 -29.62 -3.79 -1.68
C SER A 95 -30.14 -3.42 -0.30
N GLN A 96 -29.62 -2.34 0.26
CA GLN A 96 -29.95 -1.88 1.61
C GLN A 96 -31.44 -1.58 1.82
N ASN A 97 -32.14 -1.09 0.79
CA ASN A 97 -33.58 -0.82 0.85
C ASN A 97 -34.45 -2.08 0.65
N GLY A 98 -33.83 -3.25 0.44
CA GLY A 98 -34.51 -4.53 0.24
C GLY A 98 -35.20 -4.68 -1.12
N SER A 99 -35.13 -3.69 -2.01
CA SER A 99 -35.80 -3.73 -3.32
C SER A 99 -34.86 -4.24 -4.42
N GLY A 100 -35.22 -5.39 -5.00
CA GLY A 100 -34.52 -6.00 -6.12
C GLY A 100 -33.08 -6.45 -5.80
N GLY A 101 -32.80 -6.84 -4.55
CA GLY A 101 -31.57 -7.50 -4.15
C GLY A 101 -31.88 -8.81 -3.41
N ASP A 102 -31.02 -9.81 -3.54
CA ASP A 102 -31.13 -11.10 -2.85
C ASP A 102 -30.95 -10.94 -1.34
N PHE A 103 -30.14 -9.95 -0.92
CA PHE A 103 -29.83 -9.67 0.48
C PHE A 103 -29.94 -8.18 0.82
N LYS A 104 -30.27 -7.87 2.08
CA LYS A 104 -30.27 -6.49 2.60
C LYS A 104 -28.89 -6.02 3.01
N THR A 105 -28.03 -6.93 3.48
CA THR A 105 -26.69 -6.60 3.98
C THR A 105 -25.63 -7.42 3.26
N ILE A 106 -24.42 -6.88 3.21
CA ILE A 106 -23.25 -7.61 2.67
C ILE A 106 -22.91 -8.81 3.55
N GLY A 107 -23.13 -8.71 4.87
CA GLY A 107 -22.89 -9.81 5.82
C GLY A 107 -23.79 -11.01 5.53
N ASP A 108 -25.09 -10.80 5.35
CA ASP A 108 -26.02 -11.89 5.02
C ASP A 108 -25.66 -12.56 3.69
N ALA A 109 -25.26 -11.77 2.68
CA ALA A 109 -24.82 -12.31 1.40
C ALA A 109 -23.56 -13.17 1.55
N LEU A 110 -22.57 -12.72 2.33
CA LEU A 110 -21.37 -13.50 2.63
C LEU A 110 -21.68 -14.78 3.40
N ASN A 111 -22.57 -14.69 4.40
CA ASN A 111 -22.98 -15.82 5.25
C ASN A 111 -23.78 -16.88 4.47
N SER A 112 -24.38 -16.52 3.33
CA SER A 112 -25.07 -17.46 2.44
C SER A 112 -24.11 -18.35 1.62
N ILE A 113 -22.83 -17.99 1.52
CA ILE A 113 -21.85 -18.73 0.69
C ILE A 113 -21.34 -19.96 1.46
N PRO A 114 -21.49 -21.18 0.92
CA PRO A 114 -20.98 -22.39 1.57
C PRO A 114 -19.46 -22.36 1.77
N LEU A 115 -19.00 -22.81 2.94
CA LEU A 115 -17.59 -22.94 3.27
C LEU A 115 -17.10 -24.40 3.10
N PRO A 116 -15.89 -24.64 2.56
CA PRO A 116 -15.01 -23.67 1.91
C PRO A 116 -15.50 -23.31 0.50
N ASN A 117 -15.43 -22.04 0.13
CA ASN A 117 -15.83 -21.62 -1.21
C ASN A 117 -14.80 -22.05 -2.27
N THR A 118 -15.28 -22.55 -3.41
CA THR A 118 -14.44 -22.95 -4.55
C THR A 118 -14.84 -22.30 -5.88
N ASN A 119 -15.86 -21.43 -5.85
CA ASN A 119 -16.45 -20.78 -7.02
C ASN A 119 -16.22 -19.27 -6.96
N ARG A 120 -16.14 -18.59 -8.10
CA ARG A 120 -16.15 -17.13 -8.14
C ARG A 120 -17.54 -16.64 -7.73
N VAL A 121 -17.65 -15.96 -6.59
CA VAL A 121 -18.92 -15.37 -6.14
C VAL A 121 -18.86 -13.86 -6.28
N ILE A 122 -19.71 -13.29 -7.13
CA ILE A 122 -19.79 -11.86 -7.41
C ILE A 122 -20.96 -11.28 -6.61
N LEU A 123 -20.65 -10.46 -5.62
CA LEU A 123 -21.62 -9.67 -4.89
C LEU A 123 -21.80 -8.34 -5.63
N LEU A 124 -22.93 -8.21 -6.32
CA LEU A 124 -23.41 -6.98 -6.95
C LEU A 124 -24.02 -6.09 -5.86
N ILE A 125 -23.28 -5.07 -5.44
CA ILE A 125 -23.67 -4.19 -4.36
C ILE A 125 -24.31 -2.94 -4.97
N LYS A 126 -25.63 -2.79 -4.79
CA LYS A 126 -26.35 -1.63 -5.30
C LYS A 126 -25.92 -0.33 -4.60
N PRO A 127 -26.10 0.83 -5.25
CA PRO A 127 -25.85 2.14 -4.64
C PRO A 127 -26.47 2.26 -3.24
N GLY A 128 -25.72 2.89 -2.32
CA GLY A 128 -26.14 3.04 -0.93
C GLY A 128 -24.97 3.21 0.04
N VAL A 129 -25.30 3.47 1.30
CA VAL A 129 -24.33 3.65 2.40
C VAL A 129 -24.51 2.53 3.41
N TYR A 130 -23.63 1.53 3.33
CA TYR A 130 -23.63 0.34 4.17
C TYR A 130 -22.81 0.60 5.44
N ARG A 131 -23.49 0.89 6.54
CA ARG A 131 -22.89 1.18 7.85
C ARG A 131 -23.05 0.00 8.81
N TYR A 132 -21.98 -0.27 9.57
CA TYR A 132 -21.95 -1.31 10.60
C TYR A 132 -21.65 -0.63 11.97
N ASP A 133 -22.71 -0.28 12.75
CA ASP A 133 -22.68 0.63 13.92
C ASP A 133 -22.91 -0.01 15.34
N ARG A 134 -22.50 0.65 16.46
CA ARG A 134 -21.82 0.16 17.73
C ARG A 134 -22.75 -0.50 18.72
N GLY A 135 -23.90 -0.95 18.23
CA GLY A 135 -24.83 -1.74 18.99
C GLY A 135 -24.31 -3.14 19.35
N ASP A 136 -25.10 -3.79 20.19
CA ASP A 136 -24.81 -5.05 20.89
C ASP A 136 -24.60 -6.28 19.97
N SER A 137 -24.81 -6.15 18.66
CA SER A 137 -24.78 -7.28 17.70
C SER A 137 -23.83 -7.10 16.49
N ARG A 138 -22.88 -6.15 16.50
CA ARG A 138 -22.03 -5.84 15.33
C ARG A 138 -21.30 -7.05 14.73
N GLU A 139 -21.63 -7.40 13.50
CA GLU A 139 -20.74 -8.11 12.59
C GLU A 139 -20.02 -7.07 11.72
N LYS A 140 -18.69 -6.98 11.83
CA LYS A 140 -17.87 -6.24 10.84
C LYS A 140 -17.87 -7.03 9.54
N ILE A 141 -17.77 -6.36 8.40
CA ILE A 141 -17.54 -7.10 7.15
C ILE A 141 -16.16 -7.73 7.23
N SER A 142 -16.16 -9.04 7.40
CA SER A 142 -14.97 -9.88 7.40
C SER A 142 -15.15 -10.95 6.32
N ILE A 143 -14.22 -11.02 5.38
CA ILE A 143 -14.17 -12.09 4.38
C ILE A 143 -13.09 -13.08 4.83
N PRO A 144 -13.46 -14.18 5.53
CA PRO A 144 -12.51 -15.12 6.10
C PRO A 144 -11.73 -15.89 5.03
N ARG A 145 -10.61 -16.49 5.41
CA ARG A 145 -9.76 -17.31 4.53
C ARG A 145 -10.51 -18.44 3.80
N ALA A 146 -11.59 -18.94 4.40
CA ALA A 146 -12.45 -19.99 3.86
C ALA A 146 -13.38 -19.51 2.72
N LEU A 147 -13.41 -18.20 2.44
CA LEU A 147 -14.16 -17.57 1.34
C LEU A 147 -13.25 -16.97 0.26
N PRO A 148 -12.33 -17.74 -0.38
CA PRO A 148 -11.57 -17.22 -1.51
C PRO A 148 -12.52 -16.91 -2.69
N PHE A 149 -12.01 -16.18 -3.69
CA PHE A 149 -12.71 -15.90 -4.96
C PHE A 149 -14.01 -15.07 -4.81
N VAL A 150 -14.15 -14.28 -3.74
CA VAL A 150 -15.24 -13.30 -3.63
C VAL A 150 -14.91 -12.04 -4.44
N THR A 151 -15.92 -11.47 -5.08
CA THR A 151 -15.83 -10.20 -5.79
C THR A 151 -16.89 -9.25 -5.28
N PHE A 152 -16.51 -8.04 -4.89
CA PHE A 152 -17.45 -6.95 -4.66
C PHE A 152 -17.51 -6.09 -5.91
N ALA A 153 -18.69 -5.89 -6.48
CA ALA A 153 -18.89 -5.12 -7.69
C ALA A 153 -20.01 -4.10 -7.47
N GLY A 154 -19.64 -2.82 -7.47
CA GLY A 154 -20.57 -1.71 -7.38
C GLY A 154 -20.91 -1.10 -8.74
N ASP A 155 -21.91 -0.23 -8.75
CA ASP A 155 -22.25 0.60 -9.90
C ASP A 155 -21.12 1.62 -10.16
N ALA A 156 -20.71 1.79 -11.41
CA ALA A 156 -19.62 2.69 -11.77
C ALA A 156 -20.00 4.18 -11.65
N ASN A 157 -21.27 4.52 -11.89
CA ASN A 157 -21.79 5.88 -11.82
C ASN A 157 -22.15 6.26 -10.39
N GLU A 158 -22.61 5.29 -9.60
CA GLU A 158 -22.95 5.50 -8.20
C GLU A 158 -22.35 4.40 -7.29
N PRO A 159 -21.02 4.39 -7.07
CA PRO A 159 -20.35 3.38 -6.27
C PRO A 159 -20.90 3.33 -4.82
N PRO A 160 -21.25 2.14 -4.29
CA PRO A 160 -21.67 1.99 -2.91
C PRO A 160 -20.55 2.35 -1.94
N THR A 161 -20.92 2.91 -0.79
CA THR A 161 -19.99 3.24 0.29
C THR A 161 -20.18 2.26 1.43
N ILE A 162 -19.10 1.59 1.82
CA ILE A 162 -19.02 0.76 3.03
C ILE A 162 -18.28 1.58 4.10
N THR A 163 -18.97 1.92 5.18
CA THR A 163 -18.51 2.93 6.15
C THR A 163 -18.51 2.43 7.59
N GLY A 164 -17.51 2.86 8.34
CA GLY A 164 -17.30 2.58 9.77
C GLY A 164 -16.53 3.72 10.44
N ASN A 165 -16.30 3.62 11.74
CA ASN A 165 -15.67 4.69 12.53
C ASN A 165 -14.84 4.17 13.71
N ASP A 166 -14.38 2.93 13.64
CA ASP A 166 -13.57 2.34 14.71
C ASP A 166 -12.13 2.84 14.64
N THR A 167 -11.57 3.15 15.81
CA THR A 167 -10.15 3.44 16.00
C THR A 167 -9.47 2.31 16.77
N ALA A 168 -8.15 2.31 16.82
CA ALA A 168 -7.38 1.35 17.59
C ALA A 168 -7.68 1.39 19.11
N SER A 169 -8.06 2.54 19.65
CA SER A 169 -8.35 2.72 21.08
C SER A 169 -9.74 2.26 21.51
N VAL A 170 -10.66 2.03 20.57
CA VAL A 170 -12.03 1.61 20.87
C VAL A 170 -12.01 0.26 21.57
N ALA A 171 -12.79 0.13 22.64
CA ALA A 171 -12.95 -1.14 23.34
C ALA A 171 -13.68 -2.16 22.45
N GLY A 172 -13.10 -3.35 22.31
CA GLY A 172 -13.72 -4.53 21.75
C GLY A 172 -14.72 -5.17 22.72
N ARG A 173 -15.28 -6.32 22.33
CA ARG A 173 -16.30 -7.04 23.12
C ARG A 173 -15.77 -7.55 24.47
N ASP A 174 -14.47 -7.79 24.56
CA ASP A 174 -13.78 -8.22 25.77
C ASP A 174 -13.28 -7.05 26.64
N GLY A 175 -13.64 -5.81 26.29
CA GLY A 175 -13.20 -4.60 26.97
C GLY A 175 -11.78 -4.16 26.62
N THR A 176 -11.05 -4.92 25.79
CA THR A 176 -9.68 -4.57 25.38
C THR A 176 -9.68 -3.67 24.14
N PRO A 177 -8.69 -2.76 23.98
CA PRO A 177 -8.60 -1.94 22.77
C PRO A 177 -8.49 -2.82 21.51
N LEU A 178 -9.29 -2.51 20.48
CA LEU A 178 -9.27 -3.22 19.19
C LEU A 178 -7.86 -3.30 18.59
N GLY A 179 -7.04 -2.27 18.79
CA GLY A 179 -5.81 -2.08 18.06
C GLY A 179 -6.06 -1.78 16.57
N THR A 180 -5.01 -1.37 15.86
CA THR A 180 -5.10 -1.01 14.44
C THR A 180 -5.62 -2.16 13.57
N PHE A 181 -5.25 -3.40 13.89
CA PHE A 181 -5.64 -4.56 13.08
C PHE A 181 -7.16 -4.80 13.05
N HIS A 182 -7.82 -4.61 14.20
CA HIS A 182 -9.25 -4.81 14.33
C HIS A 182 -10.06 -3.52 14.16
N SER A 183 -9.45 -2.35 13.94
CA SER A 183 -10.18 -1.11 13.65
C SER A 183 -10.74 -1.05 12.22
N ALA A 184 -10.37 -2.00 11.35
CA ALA A 184 -10.82 -2.06 9.97
C ALA A 184 -12.35 -2.09 9.81
N THR A 185 -12.90 -1.19 8.97
CA THR A 185 -14.30 -1.24 8.51
C THR A 185 -14.55 -2.51 7.70
N VAL A 186 -13.64 -2.85 6.77
CA VAL A 186 -13.66 -4.10 5.99
C VAL A 186 -12.36 -4.85 6.18
N ALA A 187 -12.45 -6.12 6.57
CA ALA A 187 -11.34 -7.04 6.74
C ALA A 187 -11.39 -8.15 5.68
N VAL A 188 -10.40 -8.21 4.82
CA VAL A 188 -10.30 -9.23 3.76
C VAL A 188 -9.15 -10.18 4.06
N ASP A 189 -9.45 -11.37 4.54
CA ASP A 189 -8.45 -12.43 4.79
C ASP A 189 -8.47 -13.50 3.68
N ALA A 190 -9.45 -13.44 2.77
CA ALA A 190 -9.60 -14.33 1.62
C ALA A 190 -8.65 -14.04 0.46
N ASN A 191 -8.12 -15.11 -0.15
CA ASN A 191 -7.31 -15.01 -1.37
C ASN A 191 -8.19 -14.77 -2.61
N PHE A 192 -7.61 -14.20 -3.67
CA PHE A 192 -8.30 -13.96 -4.94
C PHE A 192 -9.52 -13.04 -4.83
N PHE A 193 -9.54 -12.17 -3.81
CA PHE A 193 -10.56 -11.15 -3.65
C PHE A 193 -10.46 -10.11 -4.77
N VAL A 194 -11.60 -9.65 -5.27
CA VAL A 194 -11.64 -8.55 -6.24
C VAL A 194 -12.65 -7.51 -5.77
N ALA A 195 -12.32 -6.23 -5.88
CA ALA A 195 -13.28 -5.13 -5.70
C ALA A 195 -13.29 -4.23 -6.93
N ILE A 196 -14.48 -3.85 -7.37
CA ILE A 196 -14.69 -3.01 -8.56
C ILE A 196 -15.73 -1.94 -8.21
N ASN A 197 -15.39 -0.67 -8.39
CA ASN A 197 -16.27 0.47 -8.13
C ASN A 197 -16.87 0.45 -6.71
N VAL A 198 -16.04 0.37 -5.67
CA VAL A 198 -16.50 0.39 -4.27
C VAL A 198 -15.75 1.46 -3.48
N LYS A 199 -16.46 2.17 -2.59
CA LYS A 199 -15.88 3.11 -1.65
C LYS A 199 -15.77 2.45 -0.26
N TYR A 200 -14.58 2.45 0.30
CA TYR A 200 -14.30 1.99 1.66
C TYR A 200 -13.95 3.19 2.51
N GLU A 201 -14.61 3.33 3.66
CA GLU A 201 -14.49 4.52 4.50
C GLU A 201 -14.33 4.18 5.98
N ASN A 202 -13.42 4.89 6.64
CA ASN A 202 -13.40 5.03 8.08
C ASN A 202 -13.50 6.53 8.43
N THR A 203 -14.60 6.93 9.06
CA THR A 203 -14.91 8.33 9.37
C THR A 203 -14.38 8.78 10.73
N ALA A 204 -13.54 7.98 11.39
CA ALA A 204 -13.01 8.37 12.70
C ALA A 204 -12.22 9.69 12.60
N PRO A 205 -12.53 10.68 13.46
CA PRO A 205 -11.74 11.90 13.51
C PRO A 205 -10.35 11.58 14.03
N HIS A 206 -9.35 12.32 13.55
CA HIS A 206 -7.98 12.12 13.95
C HIS A 206 -7.23 13.45 14.05
N GLU A 207 -6.48 13.59 15.15
CA GLU A 207 -5.51 14.66 15.34
C GLU A 207 -4.10 14.07 15.28
N ILE A 208 -3.25 14.63 14.41
CA ILE A 208 -1.88 14.14 14.21
C ILE A 208 -1.10 14.18 15.53
N GLY A 209 -0.62 13.00 15.95
CA GLY A 209 0.09 12.80 17.21
C GLY A 209 -0.76 12.22 18.35
N SER A 210 -2.07 12.05 18.13
CA SER A 210 -2.95 11.39 19.09
C SER A 210 -2.62 9.90 19.26
N ILE A 211 -2.79 9.38 20.48
CA ILE A 211 -2.56 7.97 20.80
C ILE A 211 -3.84 7.17 20.47
N GLY A 212 -3.70 6.06 19.75
CA GLY A 212 -4.81 5.15 19.46
C GLY A 212 -5.79 5.65 18.40
N GLY A 213 -5.45 6.72 17.66
CA GLY A 213 -6.28 7.34 16.63
C GLY A 213 -6.28 6.62 15.27
N GLN A 214 -5.57 5.49 15.13
CA GLN A 214 -5.50 4.73 13.88
C GLN A 214 -6.88 4.16 13.50
N GLY A 215 -7.37 4.48 12.30
CA GLY A 215 -8.70 4.09 11.82
C GLY A 215 -8.64 3.52 10.40
N VAL A 216 -8.69 2.19 10.30
CA VAL A 216 -8.54 1.49 9.03
C VAL A 216 -9.86 1.44 8.27
N ALA A 217 -9.88 1.86 7.01
CA ALA A 217 -11.03 1.72 6.11
C ALA A 217 -11.08 0.31 5.51
N LEU A 218 -9.93 -0.19 5.03
CA LEU A 218 -9.82 -1.56 4.55
C LEU A 218 -8.50 -2.19 4.97
N ARG A 219 -8.58 -3.43 5.44
CA ARG A 219 -7.43 -4.32 5.66
C ARG A 219 -7.46 -5.48 4.68
N ILE A 220 -6.36 -5.70 3.97
CA ILE A 220 -6.19 -6.85 3.05
C ILE A 220 -5.01 -7.73 3.50
N SER A 221 -5.32 -8.96 3.92
CA SER A 221 -4.34 -10.00 4.29
C SER A 221 -4.31 -11.20 3.34
N GLY A 222 -5.35 -11.34 2.52
CA GLY A 222 -5.48 -12.42 1.55
C GLY A 222 -4.67 -12.12 0.29
N THR A 223 -3.92 -13.09 -0.22
CA THR A 223 -3.04 -12.87 -1.36
C THR A 223 -3.78 -12.91 -2.69
N LYS A 224 -3.19 -12.30 -3.72
CA LYS A 224 -3.71 -12.23 -5.08
C LYS A 224 -5.03 -11.46 -5.14
N ALA A 225 -5.09 -10.30 -4.49
CA ALA A 225 -6.28 -9.45 -4.45
C ALA A 225 -6.16 -8.25 -5.40
N ALA A 226 -7.25 -7.90 -6.10
CA ALA A 226 -7.27 -6.79 -7.05
C ALA A 226 -8.37 -5.77 -6.74
N PHE A 227 -8.07 -4.49 -6.92
CA PHE A 227 -8.99 -3.38 -6.71
C PHE A 227 -8.99 -2.50 -7.95
N TYR A 228 -10.17 -2.26 -8.52
CA TYR A 228 -10.37 -1.47 -9.74
C TYR A 228 -11.36 -0.36 -9.47
N ASN A 229 -10.99 0.90 -9.76
CA ASN A 229 -11.87 2.06 -9.57
C ASN A 229 -12.41 2.18 -8.13
N CYS A 230 -11.67 1.70 -7.14
CA CYS A 230 -12.06 1.76 -5.75
C CYS A 230 -11.57 3.06 -5.10
N SER A 231 -12.28 3.53 -4.08
CA SER A 231 -11.85 4.69 -3.29
C SER A 231 -11.72 4.31 -1.82
N PHE A 232 -10.68 4.82 -1.17
CA PHE A 232 -10.37 4.54 0.22
C PHE A 232 -10.29 5.87 0.97
N TYR A 233 -11.19 6.08 1.92
CA TYR A 233 -11.30 7.30 2.69
C TYR A 233 -11.00 7.04 4.15
N GLY A 234 -10.05 7.78 4.70
CA GLY A 234 -9.74 7.75 6.12
C GLY A 234 -8.84 8.91 6.52
N THR A 235 -8.25 8.79 7.71
CA THR A 235 -7.33 9.77 8.25
C THR A 235 -5.97 9.12 8.53
N GLN A 236 -5.72 8.59 9.72
CA GLN A 236 -4.52 7.79 9.99
C GLN A 236 -4.77 6.32 9.67
N ASP A 237 -3.81 5.65 9.01
CA ASP A 237 -3.82 4.22 8.73
C ASP A 237 -5.00 3.76 7.84
N THR A 238 -5.33 4.52 6.78
CA THR A 238 -6.53 4.31 5.95
C THR A 238 -6.58 2.92 5.28
N LEU A 239 -5.53 2.55 4.55
CA LEU A 239 -5.39 1.25 3.90
C LEU A 239 -4.31 0.43 4.61
N TYR A 240 -4.73 -0.64 5.28
CA TYR A 240 -3.82 -1.64 5.81
C TYR A 240 -3.59 -2.73 4.75
N ASP A 241 -2.63 -2.44 3.86
CA ASP A 241 -2.05 -3.40 2.91
C ASP A 241 -1.13 -4.39 3.65
N HIS A 242 -1.78 -5.24 4.44
CA HIS A 242 -1.13 -6.04 5.46
C HIS A 242 -0.11 -7.01 4.86
N LYS A 243 -0.54 -7.94 4.01
CA LYS A 243 0.34 -8.94 3.38
C LYS A 243 -0.30 -9.57 2.16
N GLY A 244 0.52 -10.00 1.20
CA GLY A 244 0.07 -10.71 0.00
C GLY A 244 0.56 -10.05 -1.28
N LEU A 245 0.12 -10.59 -2.41
CA LEU A 245 0.28 -9.97 -3.75
C LEU A 245 -0.98 -9.15 -4.04
N HIS A 246 -0.87 -7.83 -4.18
CA HIS A 246 -2.04 -6.99 -4.43
C HIS A 246 -1.85 -6.07 -5.64
N TYR A 247 -2.94 -5.79 -6.33
CA TYR A 247 -2.96 -4.88 -7.46
C TYR A 247 -4.09 -3.86 -7.28
N PHE A 248 -3.74 -2.59 -7.32
CA PHE A 248 -4.68 -1.47 -7.25
C PHE A 248 -4.57 -0.72 -8.57
N ASN A 249 -5.68 -0.59 -9.31
CA ASN A 249 -5.71 0.08 -10.58
C ASN A 249 -6.81 1.13 -10.62
N ASN A 250 -6.43 2.36 -11.00
CA ASN A 250 -7.34 3.50 -11.05
C ASN A 250 -8.06 3.75 -9.70
N CYS A 251 -7.33 3.59 -8.60
CA CYS A 251 -7.88 3.76 -7.26
C CYS A 251 -7.58 5.15 -6.68
N PHE A 252 -8.47 5.63 -5.82
CA PHE A 252 -8.28 6.87 -5.06
C PHE A 252 -8.01 6.54 -3.58
N PHE A 253 -7.02 7.19 -2.98
CA PHE A 253 -6.67 7.04 -1.57
C PHE A 253 -6.65 8.42 -0.91
N GLN A 254 -7.33 8.57 0.22
CA GLN A 254 -7.29 9.77 1.03
C GLN A 254 -6.85 9.45 2.46
N GLY A 255 -5.91 10.22 2.98
CA GLY A 255 -5.55 10.16 4.39
C GLY A 255 -4.47 11.16 4.81
N SER A 256 -3.93 10.97 6.00
CA SER A 256 -2.95 11.84 6.65
C SER A 256 -1.68 11.07 6.99
N VAL A 257 -1.60 10.49 8.18
CA VAL A 257 -0.46 9.71 8.67
C VAL A 257 -0.57 8.27 8.19
N ASP A 258 0.47 7.77 7.52
CA ASP A 258 0.67 6.37 7.14
C ASP A 258 -0.52 5.75 6.42
N PHE A 259 -1.20 6.52 5.57
CA PHE A 259 -2.51 6.12 5.08
C PHE A 259 -2.46 4.94 4.10
N ILE A 260 -1.28 4.54 3.62
CA ILE A 260 -1.02 3.23 3.01
C ILE A 260 0.12 2.54 3.76
N PHE A 261 -0.17 1.47 4.50
CA PHE A 261 0.82 0.84 5.39
C PHE A 261 0.68 -0.69 5.45
N GLY A 262 1.76 -1.36 5.88
CA GLY A 262 1.83 -2.82 5.97
C GLY A 262 3.05 -3.40 5.24
N TYR A 263 3.02 -4.69 4.91
CA TYR A 263 4.13 -5.37 4.23
C TYR A 263 3.68 -6.18 3.00
N GLY A 264 2.58 -5.78 2.34
CA GLY A 264 2.20 -6.28 1.03
C GLY A 264 3.30 -6.15 -0.03
N ARG A 265 3.21 -6.98 -1.07
CA ARG A 265 3.93 -6.83 -2.34
C ARG A 265 2.91 -6.33 -3.35
N SER A 266 2.90 -5.02 -3.56
CA SER A 266 1.74 -4.36 -4.17
C SER A 266 2.15 -3.40 -5.27
N LEU A 267 1.35 -3.41 -6.34
CA LEU A 267 1.45 -2.46 -7.43
C LEU A 267 0.19 -1.59 -7.43
N TYR A 268 0.41 -0.28 -7.32
CA TYR A 268 -0.57 0.79 -7.40
C TYR A 268 -0.36 1.50 -8.73
N GLU A 269 -1.25 1.28 -9.69
CA GLU A 269 -1.13 1.78 -11.06
C GLU A 269 -2.27 2.75 -11.37
N ASN A 270 -1.96 3.90 -11.96
CA ASN A 270 -2.95 4.96 -12.26
C ASN A 270 -3.72 5.44 -11.02
N CYS A 271 -3.07 5.47 -9.86
CA CYS A 271 -3.75 5.80 -8.61
C CYS A 271 -3.63 7.30 -8.25
N TYR A 272 -4.61 7.80 -7.50
CA TYR A 272 -4.61 9.15 -6.96
C TYR A 272 -4.46 9.09 -5.43
N LEU A 273 -3.38 9.66 -4.91
CA LEU A 273 -3.07 9.74 -3.50
C LEU A 273 -3.27 11.19 -3.03
N ASN A 274 -4.35 11.42 -2.29
CA ASN A 274 -4.75 12.73 -1.79
C ASN A 274 -4.47 12.87 -0.29
N SER A 275 -3.47 13.67 0.05
CA SER A 275 -3.23 14.00 1.46
C SER A 275 -4.27 14.98 1.99
N ILE A 276 -4.74 14.74 3.20
CA ILE A 276 -5.55 15.69 3.99
C ILE A 276 -4.81 16.10 5.27
N ALA A 277 -3.47 16.02 5.26
CA ALA A 277 -2.68 16.38 6.42
C ALA A 277 -2.84 17.88 6.75
N LYS A 278 -2.98 18.18 8.04
CA LYS A 278 -2.98 19.56 8.57
C LYS A 278 -1.58 20.03 9.01
N LYS A 279 -0.63 19.09 9.09
CA LYS A 279 0.77 19.30 9.48
C LYS A 279 1.65 18.43 8.57
N VAL A 280 2.80 18.00 9.06
CA VAL A 280 3.64 16.98 8.42
C VAL A 280 3.05 15.59 8.64
N ALA A 281 2.97 14.77 7.60
CA ALA A 281 2.57 13.38 7.66
C ALA A 281 3.39 12.52 6.68
N SER A 282 2.98 11.26 6.46
CA SER A 282 3.61 10.37 5.50
C SER A 282 2.53 9.65 4.71
N LEU A 283 2.69 9.55 3.39
CA LEU A 283 1.77 8.80 2.55
C LEU A 283 1.84 7.31 2.87
N THR A 284 3.06 6.79 2.99
CA THR A 284 3.32 5.36 3.16
C THR A 284 4.11 5.03 4.42
N ALA A 285 3.85 3.84 4.97
CA ALA A 285 4.65 3.24 6.03
C ALA A 285 4.82 1.73 5.79
N GLN A 286 5.84 1.38 5.01
CA GLN A 286 6.06 -0.01 4.60
C GLN A 286 6.93 -0.76 5.64
N LYS A 287 6.55 -2.01 5.94
CA LYS A 287 7.06 -2.82 7.08
C LYS A 287 7.90 -4.03 6.69
N ARG A 288 8.56 -4.00 5.55
CA ARG A 288 9.49 -5.07 5.16
C ARG A 288 10.63 -5.13 6.19
N SER A 289 10.74 -6.27 6.87
CA SER A 289 11.62 -6.43 8.03
C SER A 289 12.96 -7.07 7.72
N ASN A 290 13.14 -7.65 6.52
CA ASN A 290 14.42 -8.22 6.09
C ASN A 290 14.55 -8.18 4.56
N ALA A 291 15.79 -8.32 4.08
CA ALA A 291 16.11 -8.19 2.65
C ALA A 291 15.54 -9.30 1.76
N SER A 292 15.28 -10.51 2.28
CA SER A 292 14.83 -11.66 1.49
C SER A 292 13.34 -11.61 1.14
N LEU A 293 12.55 -10.80 1.87
CA LEU A 293 11.13 -10.62 1.57
C LEU A 293 10.93 -9.88 0.24
N GLY A 294 10.10 -10.44 -0.65
CA GLY A 294 9.73 -9.80 -1.92
C GLY A 294 8.81 -8.58 -1.78
N SER A 295 8.37 -8.20 -0.57
CA SER A 295 7.39 -7.13 -0.33
C SER A 295 7.89 -5.72 -0.68
N GLY A 296 6.95 -4.80 -0.86
CA GLY A 296 7.21 -3.42 -1.28
C GLY A 296 5.95 -2.80 -1.87
N PHE A 297 5.87 -1.47 -1.81
CA PHE A 297 4.80 -0.70 -2.43
C PHE A 297 5.35 0.04 -3.65
N LEU A 298 4.78 -0.25 -4.82
CA LEU A 298 5.21 0.39 -6.06
C LEU A 298 4.05 1.20 -6.64
N PHE A 299 4.31 2.47 -6.90
CA PHE A 299 3.37 3.40 -7.48
C PHE A 299 3.82 3.73 -8.89
N LYS A 300 2.96 3.50 -9.88
CA LYS A 300 3.23 3.73 -11.29
C LYS A 300 2.14 4.60 -11.90
N ASP A 301 2.52 5.55 -12.74
CA ASP A 301 1.60 6.44 -13.47
C ASP A 301 0.57 7.10 -12.55
N SER A 302 0.98 7.42 -11.32
CA SER A 302 0.10 7.87 -10.24
C SER A 302 0.24 9.36 -9.98
N VAL A 303 -0.62 9.90 -9.13
CA VAL A 303 -0.63 11.31 -8.74
C VAL A 303 -0.61 11.42 -7.23
N VAL A 304 0.28 12.26 -6.69
CA VAL A 304 0.31 12.65 -5.28
C VAL A 304 -0.03 14.13 -5.18
N THR A 305 -1.11 14.46 -4.46
CA THR A 305 -1.59 15.84 -4.26
C THR A 305 -2.26 15.99 -2.89
N GLY A 306 -2.97 17.09 -2.67
CA GLY A 306 -3.80 17.35 -1.49
C GLY A 306 -3.31 18.54 -0.68
N SER A 307 -3.36 18.43 0.65
CA SER A 307 -2.99 19.48 1.59
C SER A 307 -1.90 19.06 2.56
N GLY A 308 -1.31 20.05 3.22
CA GLY A 308 -0.26 19.83 4.22
C GLY A 308 1.11 19.55 3.59
N GLN A 309 1.97 18.93 4.38
CA GLN A 309 3.31 18.52 3.96
C GLN A 309 3.47 17.02 4.22
N VAL A 310 4.05 16.30 3.27
CA VAL A 310 4.14 14.84 3.34
C VAL A 310 5.52 14.33 2.95
N TYR A 311 5.97 13.32 3.68
CA TYR A 311 6.93 12.36 3.15
C TYR A 311 6.21 11.39 2.19
N LEU A 312 6.87 11.00 1.11
CA LEU A 312 6.45 9.89 0.24
C LEU A 312 6.35 8.59 1.04
N GLY A 313 7.22 8.41 2.02
CA GLY A 313 7.16 7.28 2.95
C GLY A 313 8.07 7.43 4.16
N ARG A 314 7.73 6.69 5.21
CA ARG A 314 8.59 6.52 6.38
C ARG A 314 8.79 5.06 6.75
N ALA A 315 10.02 4.71 7.15
CA ALA A 315 10.48 3.33 7.23
C ALA A 315 9.98 2.59 8.47
N TRP A 316 8.72 2.09 8.44
CA TRP A 316 8.20 1.29 9.55
C TRP A 316 9.01 0.00 9.77
N GLY A 317 9.47 -0.64 8.69
CA GLY A 317 10.41 -1.77 8.72
C GLY A 317 11.84 -1.36 8.37
N GLU A 318 12.83 -2.06 8.93
CA GLU A 318 14.26 -1.80 8.70
C GLU A 318 14.71 -1.99 7.23
N TYR A 319 13.94 -2.74 6.45
CA TYR A 319 14.17 -2.97 5.02
C TYR A 319 13.00 -2.45 4.18
N SER A 320 12.29 -1.43 4.69
CA SER A 320 11.14 -0.80 4.04
C SER A 320 11.42 -0.51 2.58
N ARG A 321 10.45 -0.81 1.71
CA ARG A 321 10.61 -0.61 0.27
C ARG A 321 9.41 0.07 -0.36
N VAL A 322 9.66 1.21 -0.97
CA VAL A 322 8.66 2.02 -1.68
C VAL A 322 9.29 2.59 -2.94
N VAL A 323 8.62 2.52 -4.08
CA VAL A 323 9.09 3.09 -5.34
C VAL A 323 7.97 3.89 -5.98
N PHE A 324 8.26 5.11 -6.41
CA PHE A 324 7.39 5.91 -7.27
C PHE A 324 8.00 5.99 -8.67
N SER A 325 7.21 5.68 -9.68
CA SER A 325 7.61 5.65 -11.09
C SER A 325 6.60 6.42 -11.93
N TYR A 326 7.07 7.30 -12.81
CA TYR A 326 6.20 8.12 -13.68
C TYR A 326 5.06 8.83 -12.92
N THR A 327 5.33 9.18 -11.66
CA THR A 327 4.30 9.73 -10.76
C THR A 327 4.42 11.25 -10.73
N PHE A 328 3.30 11.95 -10.84
CA PHE A 328 3.24 13.39 -10.58
C PHE A 328 3.24 13.64 -9.08
N LEU A 329 4.24 14.37 -8.59
CA LEU A 329 4.41 14.77 -7.21
C LEU A 329 4.14 16.28 -7.08
N ASP A 330 3.03 16.63 -6.45
CA ASP A 330 2.67 18.02 -6.18
C ASP A 330 3.52 18.62 -5.03
N LYS A 331 3.39 19.93 -4.81
CA LYS A 331 4.17 20.74 -3.85
C LYS A 331 3.98 20.35 -2.37
N VAL A 332 3.08 19.41 -2.10
CA VAL A 332 2.86 18.83 -0.76
C VAL A 332 4.03 17.93 -0.36
N VAL A 333 4.81 17.41 -1.30
CA VAL A 333 5.95 16.54 -1.00
C VAL A 333 7.12 17.36 -0.47
N LEU A 334 7.61 17.00 0.71
CA LEU A 334 8.76 17.63 1.35
C LEU A 334 10.04 17.46 0.51
N PRO A 335 10.98 18.43 0.52
CA PRO A 335 12.26 18.31 -0.19
C PRO A 335 13.03 17.03 0.16
N GLN A 336 13.03 16.63 1.44
CA GLN A 336 13.65 15.41 1.94
C GLN A 336 13.06 14.15 1.29
N GLY A 337 11.79 14.20 0.90
CA GLY A 337 11.03 13.11 0.27
C GLY A 337 10.68 11.96 1.22
N TRP A 338 11.60 11.58 2.10
CA TRP A 338 11.51 10.34 2.86
C TRP A 338 11.96 10.51 4.32
N SER A 339 11.51 9.60 5.18
CA SER A 339 11.95 9.52 6.58
C SER A 339 12.39 8.10 6.94
N ASP A 340 13.47 8.01 7.69
CA ASP A 340 14.02 6.79 8.29
C ASP A 340 13.30 6.40 9.59
N TRP A 341 12.17 7.06 9.92
CA TRP A 341 11.47 6.91 11.19
C TRP A 341 12.28 7.39 12.41
N GLY A 342 13.28 8.26 12.20
CA GLY A 342 14.16 8.75 13.27
C GLY A 342 15.19 7.72 13.73
N ASP A 343 15.51 6.74 12.89
CA ASP A 343 16.45 5.67 13.18
C ASP A 343 17.40 5.45 11.98
N GLN A 344 18.53 6.15 12.02
CA GLN A 344 19.55 6.17 10.97
C GLN A 344 20.10 4.78 10.61
N LYS A 345 19.93 3.77 11.48
CA LYS A 345 20.32 2.39 11.17
C LYS A 345 19.54 1.82 9.97
N ARG A 346 18.34 2.36 9.71
CA ARG A 346 17.44 1.95 8.62
C ARG A 346 17.90 2.46 7.26
N ASP A 347 18.63 3.57 7.19
CA ASP A 347 19.13 4.17 5.95
C ASP A 347 19.82 3.15 5.03
N SER A 348 20.58 2.23 5.64
CA SER A 348 21.32 1.20 4.91
C SER A 348 20.48 0.00 4.44
N GLY A 349 19.27 -0.18 4.99
CA GLY A 349 18.38 -1.31 4.71
C GLY A 349 17.18 -0.96 3.83
N VAL A 350 16.70 0.27 3.91
CA VAL A 350 15.55 0.75 3.14
C VAL A 350 15.86 0.86 1.65
N TYR A 351 14.82 0.78 0.84
CA TYR A 351 14.88 1.01 -0.60
C TYR A 351 13.77 1.96 -1.02
N TYR A 352 14.10 3.24 -1.09
CA TYR A 352 13.19 4.30 -1.52
C TYR A 352 13.63 4.88 -2.84
N GLY A 353 12.85 4.58 -3.87
CA GLY A 353 13.18 4.88 -5.26
C GLY A 353 12.22 5.87 -5.89
N GLU A 354 12.76 6.78 -6.69
CA GLU A 354 12.01 7.66 -7.59
C GLU A 354 12.54 7.47 -9.02
N TYR A 355 11.62 7.27 -9.97
CA TYR A 355 11.95 7.04 -11.37
C TYR A 355 11.07 7.87 -12.28
N LYS A 356 11.66 8.83 -13.02
CA LYS A 356 10.96 9.70 -13.97
C LYS A 356 9.68 10.34 -13.36
N CYS A 357 9.72 10.67 -12.06
CA CYS A 357 8.67 11.46 -11.40
C CYS A 357 8.71 12.91 -11.91
N SER A 358 7.57 13.58 -11.88
CA SER A 358 7.41 14.95 -12.38
C SER A 358 6.61 15.82 -11.40
N GLY A 359 6.53 17.13 -11.66
CA GLY A 359 5.82 18.07 -10.80
C GLY A 359 6.71 18.77 -9.77
N PRO A 360 6.16 19.79 -9.07
CA PRO A 360 6.95 20.65 -8.17
C PRO A 360 7.54 19.91 -6.96
N GLY A 361 6.92 18.82 -6.51
CA GLY A 361 7.42 17.96 -5.44
C GLY A 361 8.49 16.96 -5.87
N ALA A 362 8.76 16.82 -7.18
CA ALA A 362 9.72 15.85 -7.71
C ALA A 362 11.17 16.35 -7.75
N ASN A 363 11.46 17.58 -7.30
CA ASN A 363 12.83 18.08 -7.22
C ASN A 363 13.67 17.24 -6.25
N SER A 364 14.69 16.55 -6.77
CA SER A 364 15.51 15.62 -6.02
C SER A 364 16.69 16.25 -5.28
N THR A 365 17.02 17.53 -5.53
CA THR A 365 18.21 18.19 -4.93
C THR A 365 18.18 18.19 -3.39
N GLY A 366 17.00 18.23 -2.79
CA GLY A 366 16.83 18.24 -1.32
C GLY A 366 16.59 16.88 -0.69
N ARG A 367 16.63 15.78 -1.46
CA ARG A 367 16.32 14.43 -0.95
C ARG A 367 17.34 13.98 0.09
N VAL A 368 16.88 13.15 1.01
CA VAL A 368 17.78 12.45 1.92
C VAL A 368 18.85 11.67 1.13
N PRO A 369 20.12 11.60 1.60
CA PRO A 369 21.22 11.03 0.81
C PRO A 369 21.06 9.55 0.45
N TRP A 370 20.22 8.83 1.18
CA TRP A 370 19.93 7.40 0.98
C TRP A 370 18.69 7.15 0.10
N ALA A 371 18.00 8.20 -0.38
CA ALA A 371 17.01 8.08 -1.44
C ALA A 371 17.69 7.74 -2.77
N ARG A 372 17.00 7.01 -3.64
CA ARG A 372 17.55 6.55 -4.91
C ARG A 372 16.79 7.15 -6.08
N MET A 373 17.50 7.87 -6.94
CA MET A 373 17.03 8.20 -8.28
C MET A 373 17.39 7.05 -9.20
N LEU A 374 16.39 6.30 -9.66
CA LEU A 374 16.62 5.05 -10.36
C LEU A 374 16.99 5.29 -11.83
N THR A 375 17.88 4.45 -12.38
CA THR A 375 18.06 4.33 -13.83
C THR A 375 16.93 3.52 -14.47
N ASP A 376 16.89 3.49 -15.80
CA ASP A 376 15.92 2.70 -16.55
C ASP A 376 16.02 1.19 -16.20
N GLU A 377 17.23 0.66 -16.05
CA GLU A 377 17.50 -0.73 -15.66
C GLU A 377 17.11 -1.03 -14.22
N GLU A 378 17.40 -0.10 -13.29
CA GLU A 378 17.02 -0.26 -11.88
C GLU A 378 15.50 -0.20 -11.68
N ALA A 379 14.79 0.58 -12.50
CA ALA A 379 13.34 0.73 -12.43
C ALA A 379 12.57 -0.42 -13.08
N GLU A 380 13.12 -1.09 -14.10
CA GLU A 380 12.49 -2.19 -14.85
C GLU A 380 11.73 -3.23 -13.98
N PRO A 381 12.30 -3.79 -12.89
CA PRO A 381 11.61 -4.78 -12.06
C PRO A 381 10.44 -4.22 -11.24
N PHE A 382 10.25 -2.90 -11.23
CA PHE A 382 9.27 -2.20 -10.40
C PHE A 382 8.11 -1.55 -11.19
N ILE A 383 8.15 -1.58 -12.52
CA ILE A 383 7.21 -0.81 -13.37
C ILE A 383 6.17 -1.67 -14.10
N GLY A 384 5.86 -2.86 -13.61
CA GLY A 384 4.83 -3.68 -14.26
C GLY A 384 4.19 -4.75 -13.38
N THR A 385 3.07 -5.30 -13.87
CA THR A 385 2.28 -6.33 -13.17
C THR A 385 3.05 -7.62 -12.90
N HIS A 386 4.20 -7.84 -13.55
CA HIS A 386 5.11 -8.93 -13.23
C HIS A 386 5.65 -8.85 -11.80
N TYR A 387 5.77 -7.64 -11.23
CA TYR A 387 6.17 -7.45 -9.84
C TYR A 387 5.21 -8.14 -8.88
N VAL A 388 3.91 -8.17 -9.19
CA VAL A 388 2.91 -8.88 -8.39
C VAL A 388 2.57 -10.24 -8.97
N GLU A 389 3.40 -10.78 -9.87
CA GLU A 389 3.16 -12.05 -10.56
C GLU A 389 1.82 -12.10 -11.29
N GLY A 390 1.38 -10.96 -11.81
CA GLY A 390 0.04 -10.75 -12.35
C GLY A 390 -0.34 -11.72 -13.47
N ASN A 391 0.62 -12.23 -14.24
CA ASN A 391 0.36 -13.24 -15.26
C ASN A 391 -0.17 -14.58 -14.71
N THR A 392 -0.06 -14.82 -13.39
CA THR A 392 -0.52 -16.06 -12.75
C THR A 392 -1.90 -15.94 -12.10
N TRP A 393 -2.45 -14.73 -11.95
CA TRP A 393 -3.69 -14.54 -11.19
C TRP A 393 -4.52 -13.30 -11.52
N LEU A 394 -3.96 -12.27 -12.17
CA LEU A 394 -4.75 -11.12 -12.59
C LEU A 394 -5.61 -11.50 -13.79
N ILE A 395 -6.91 -11.33 -13.59
CA ILE A 395 -7.92 -11.44 -14.65
C ILE A 395 -8.48 -10.04 -14.82
N LYS A 396 -8.67 -9.62 -16.08
CA LYS A 396 -9.37 -8.36 -16.36
C LYS A 396 -10.78 -8.44 -15.77
N PRO A 397 -11.25 -7.40 -15.06
CA PRO A 397 -12.63 -7.33 -14.62
C PRO A 397 -13.57 -7.41 -15.84
N PHE A 398 -14.78 -7.90 -15.58
CA PHE A 398 -15.82 -8.18 -16.59
C PHE A 398 -16.47 -6.92 -17.15
#